data_AF-A0A3D3C032-F1
#
_entry.id   AF-A0A3D3C032-F1
#
_cell.length_a   1.000
_cell.length_b   1.000
_cell.length_c   1.000
_cell.angle_alpha   90.00
_cell.angle_beta   90.00
_cell.angle_gamma   90.00
#
_symmetry.space_group_name_H-M   'P 1'
#
loop_
_entity.id
_entity.type
_entity.pdbx_description
1 polymer ?
#
loop_
_entity_poly.entity_id
_entity_poly.type
_entity_poly.pdbx_seq_one_letter_code
_entity_poly.pdbx_strand_id
1 'polypeptide(L)'
;MVIAHLLLPVSLLAQDYVAPRDEFGYPDLNGVWNFNDSTPFERPTSFGDREFLNEEELAAKFNRLASSQARRSQREQDVAQRVLEVPTDDTGAYNTFWSYYDEPFPNTRTSMIIYPGNGRIPTTQNGVITQRSPPPSNPCNDGLVVIADRPSRISFGAISCDRPEDFGLASRCLLFPQTTGPYIKANSYNNNVQIVVTRDYVMLYTELGNDPRIVRLDNSPFLDHRIATWTGSSRGRWEGDSLVVETRHF
;
A
#
# COMPACT_ATOMS: atom_id res chain seq x y z
N MET A 1 -38.31 -0.58 -52.77
CA MET A 1 -38.07 0.53 -51.83
C MET A 1 -37.48 -0.09 -50.57
N VAL A 2 -36.15 -0.12 -50.46
CA VAL A 2 -35.46 -0.77 -49.33
C VAL A 2 -35.24 0.29 -48.26
N ILE A 3 -35.88 0.13 -47.10
CA ILE A 3 -35.70 0.98 -45.93
C ILE A 3 -34.50 0.41 -45.15
N ALA A 4 -33.38 1.14 -45.16
CA ALA A 4 -32.23 0.84 -44.33
C ALA A 4 -32.43 1.46 -42.94
N HIS A 5 -32.55 0.63 -41.91
CA HIS A 5 -32.51 1.08 -40.52
C HIS A 5 -31.06 1.25 -40.09
N LEU A 6 -30.62 2.51 -39.96
CA LEU A 6 -29.39 2.86 -39.27
C LEU A 6 -29.61 2.69 -37.76
N LEU A 7 -29.03 1.65 -37.18
CA LEU A 7 -28.81 1.55 -35.73
C LEU A 7 -27.53 2.33 -35.39
N LEU A 8 -27.69 3.51 -34.82
CA LEU A 8 -26.58 4.25 -34.22
C LEU A 8 -26.19 3.59 -32.89
N PRO A 9 -24.92 3.22 -32.69
CA PRO A 9 -24.46 2.74 -31.39
C PRO A 9 -24.48 3.92 -30.42
N VAL A 10 -25.26 3.79 -29.35
CA VAL A 10 -25.17 4.68 -28.19
C VAL A 10 -23.92 4.26 -27.45
N SER A 11 -22.80 4.94 -27.70
CA SER A 11 -21.63 4.86 -26.84
C SER A 11 -22.02 5.44 -25.48
N LEU A 12 -22.21 4.58 -24.48
CA LEU A 12 -22.19 4.99 -23.09
C LEU A 12 -20.80 5.56 -22.79
N LEU A 13 -20.63 6.87 -22.90
CA LEU A 13 -19.54 7.55 -22.21
C LEU A 13 -19.76 7.33 -20.72
N ALA A 14 -18.76 6.78 -20.04
CA ALA A 14 -18.67 6.87 -18.59
C ALA A 14 -18.96 8.32 -18.20
N GLN A 15 -19.85 8.55 -17.24
CA GLN A 15 -20.12 9.91 -16.76
C GLN A 15 -18.80 10.54 -16.35
N ASP A 16 -18.48 11.71 -16.91
CA ASP A 16 -17.30 12.49 -16.51
C ASP A 16 -17.44 12.81 -15.03
N TYR A 17 -16.66 12.11 -14.19
CA TYR A 17 -16.68 12.34 -12.75
C TYR A 17 -16.17 13.76 -12.48
N VAL A 18 -17.00 14.57 -11.81
CA VAL A 18 -16.61 15.90 -11.35
C VAL A 18 -16.27 15.80 -9.87
N ALA A 19 -15.00 15.99 -9.53
CA ALA A 19 -14.57 15.96 -8.15
C ALA A 19 -15.26 17.09 -7.34
N PRO A 20 -15.82 16.80 -6.15
CA PRO A 20 -16.27 17.85 -5.25
C PRO A 20 -15.10 18.77 -4.89
N ARG A 21 -15.41 20.02 -4.57
CA ARG A 21 -14.39 21.01 -4.19
C ARG A 21 -14.45 21.32 -2.70
N ASP A 22 -13.28 21.49 -2.11
CA ASP A 22 -13.14 21.98 -0.74
C ASP A 22 -13.36 23.51 -0.65
N GLU A 23 -13.21 24.05 0.55
CA GLU A 23 -13.31 25.49 0.85
C GLU A 23 -12.23 26.36 0.18
N PHE A 24 -11.17 25.76 -0.37
CA PHE A 24 -10.10 26.42 -1.11
C PHE A 24 -10.25 26.27 -2.63
N GLY A 25 -11.25 25.50 -3.09
CA GLY A 25 -11.49 25.22 -4.50
C GLY A 25 -10.64 24.07 -5.07
N TYR A 26 -9.94 23.30 -4.23
CA TYR A 26 -9.23 22.09 -4.62
C TYR A 26 -10.17 20.89 -4.64
N PRO A 27 -9.84 19.79 -5.37
CA PRO A 27 -10.52 18.51 -5.19
C PRO A 27 -10.57 18.13 -3.71
N ASP A 28 -11.76 17.84 -3.21
CA ASP A 28 -11.96 17.49 -1.81
C ASP A 28 -11.50 16.06 -1.53
N LEU A 29 -10.28 15.95 -1.01
CA LEU A 29 -9.67 14.69 -0.58
C LEU A 29 -9.72 14.53 0.95
N ASN A 30 -10.32 15.48 1.68
CA ASN A 30 -10.31 15.46 3.14
C ASN A 30 -11.04 14.23 3.68
N GLY A 31 -10.45 13.58 4.67
CA GLY A 31 -11.11 12.49 5.38
C GLY A 31 -10.17 11.34 5.73
N VAL A 32 -10.78 10.25 6.17
CA VAL A 32 -10.08 8.99 6.44
C VAL A 32 -10.46 8.02 5.34
N TRP A 33 -9.45 7.59 4.59
CA TRP A 33 -9.57 6.66 3.49
C TRP A 33 -9.04 5.30 3.90
N ASN A 34 -9.73 4.25 3.47
CA ASN A 34 -9.27 2.90 3.63
C ASN A 34 -8.70 2.40 2.30
N PHE A 35 -7.46 1.93 2.30
CA PHE A 35 -6.78 1.42 1.11
C PHE A 35 -6.69 -0.11 1.09
N ASN A 36 -7.53 -0.80 1.86
CA ASN A 36 -7.59 -2.26 1.85
C ASN A 36 -8.02 -2.77 0.47
N ASP A 37 -7.18 -3.57 -0.17
CA ASP A 37 -7.41 -4.11 -1.51
C ASP A 37 -6.67 -5.44 -1.65
N SER A 38 -7.32 -6.46 -2.24
CA SER A 38 -6.70 -7.75 -2.51
C SER A 38 -6.02 -7.82 -3.90
N THR A 39 -6.11 -6.74 -4.67
CA THR A 39 -5.49 -6.58 -5.99
C THR A 39 -3.97 -6.65 -5.86
N PRO A 40 -3.28 -7.47 -6.68
CA PRO A 40 -1.83 -7.55 -6.67
C PRO A 40 -1.17 -6.18 -6.83
N PHE A 41 -0.09 -5.91 -6.08
CA PHE A 41 0.63 -4.65 -6.25
C PHE A 41 1.26 -4.55 -7.65
N GLU A 42 2.02 -5.58 -8.03
CA GLU A 42 2.54 -5.77 -9.38
C GLU A 42 1.69 -6.77 -10.16
N ARG A 43 1.56 -6.56 -11.46
CA ARG A 43 0.79 -7.46 -12.32
C ARG A 43 1.45 -8.84 -12.45
N PRO A 44 0.67 -9.92 -12.30
CA PRO A 44 1.10 -11.25 -12.69
C PRO A 44 1.51 -11.29 -14.17
N THR A 45 2.63 -11.95 -14.47
CA THR A 45 3.17 -12.05 -15.84
C THR A 45 2.20 -12.70 -16.82
N SER A 46 1.30 -13.56 -16.34
CA SER A 46 0.24 -14.19 -17.15
C SER A 46 -0.74 -13.21 -17.78
N PHE A 47 -0.87 -11.99 -17.24
CA PHE A 47 -1.76 -10.96 -17.80
C PHE A 47 -1.06 -10.03 -18.79
N GLY A 48 0.27 -10.03 -18.89
CA GLY A 48 1.01 -9.09 -19.75
C GLY A 48 0.60 -7.63 -19.49
N ASP A 49 0.12 -6.94 -20.52
CA ASP A 49 -0.34 -5.54 -20.41
C ASP A 49 -1.84 -5.41 -20.12
N ARG A 50 -2.56 -6.52 -19.89
CA ARG A 50 -4.02 -6.50 -19.69
C ARG A 50 -4.38 -5.93 -18.32
N GLU A 51 -4.95 -4.74 -18.32
CA GLU A 51 -5.24 -3.95 -17.12
C GLU A 51 -6.41 -4.46 -16.29
N PHE A 52 -7.38 -5.15 -16.90
CA PHE A 52 -8.62 -5.57 -16.23
C PHE A 52 -8.83 -7.09 -16.29
N LEU A 53 -9.41 -7.61 -15.20
CA LEU A 53 -9.97 -8.95 -15.12
C LEU A 53 -11.27 -9.01 -15.93
N ASN A 54 -11.55 -10.17 -16.52
CA ASN A 54 -12.88 -10.46 -17.03
C ASN A 54 -13.82 -10.91 -15.89
N GLU A 55 -15.11 -11.08 -16.21
CA GLU A 55 -16.14 -11.43 -15.22
C GLU A 55 -15.87 -12.77 -14.52
N GLU A 56 -15.40 -13.78 -15.26
CA GLU A 56 -15.10 -15.11 -14.71
C GLU A 56 -13.92 -15.04 -13.72
N GLU A 57 -12.86 -14.32 -14.08
CA GLU A 57 -11.68 -14.14 -13.24
C GLU A 57 -11.98 -13.32 -11.98
N LEU A 58 -12.83 -12.30 -12.11
CA LEU A 58 -13.30 -11.51 -10.97
C LEU A 58 -14.17 -12.36 -10.03
N ALA A 59 -15.08 -13.17 -10.56
CA ALA A 59 -15.84 -14.12 -9.76
C ALA A 59 -14.92 -15.15 -9.08
N ALA A 60 -13.91 -15.65 -9.79
CA ALA A 60 -12.91 -16.56 -9.23
C ALA A 60 -12.04 -15.89 -8.16
N LYS A 61 -11.75 -14.58 -8.26
CA LYS A 61 -11.08 -13.79 -7.21
C LYS A 61 -11.95 -13.78 -5.95
N PHE A 62 -13.23 -13.42 -6.06
CA PHE A 62 -14.13 -13.39 -4.91
C PHE A 62 -14.38 -14.75 -4.26
N ASN A 63 -14.52 -15.82 -5.05
CA ASN A 63 -14.61 -17.18 -4.53
C ASN A 63 -13.34 -17.60 -3.76
N ARG A 64 -12.16 -17.19 -4.24
CA ARG A 64 -10.88 -17.41 -3.54
C ARG A 64 -10.81 -16.63 -2.23
N LEU A 65 -11.28 -15.37 -2.19
CA LEU A 65 -11.33 -14.57 -0.97
C LEU A 65 -12.27 -15.19 0.07
N ALA A 66 -13.49 -15.56 -0.33
CA ALA A 66 -14.48 -16.18 0.55
C ALA A 66 -13.99 -17.52 1.13
N SER A 67 -13.44 -18.41 0.28
CA SER A 67 -12.89 -19.68 0.75
C SER A 67 -11.67 -19.49 1.65
N SER A 68 -10.84 -18.47 1.40
CA SER A 68 -9.70 -18.13 2.27
C SER A 68 -10.16 -17.61 3.62
N GLN A 69 -11.25 -16.83 3.65
CA GLN A 69 -11.83 -16.35 4.89
C GLN A 69 -12.34 -17.50 5.76
N ALA A 70 -13.11 -18.43 5.18
CA ALA A 70 -13.58 -19.61 5.91
C ALA A 70 -12.42 -20.43 6.49
N ARG A 71 -11.33 -20.63 5.72
CA ARG A 71 -10.12 -21.31 6.22
C ARG A 71 -9.44 -20.57 7.36
N ARG A 72 -9.37 -19.24 7.31
CA ARG A 72 -8.78 -18.41 8.39
C ARG A 72 -9.61 -18.50 9.66
N SER A 73 -10.93 -18.38 9.54
CA SER A 73 -11.85 -18.49 10.69
C SER A 73 -11.79 -19.87 11.35
N GLN A 74 -11.73 -20.95 10.57
CA GLN A 74 -11.53 -22.29 11.13
C GLN A 74 -10.20 -22.41 11.88
N ARG A 75 -9.10 -21.94 11.27
CA ARG A 75 -7.78 -21.96 11.90
C ARG A 75 -7.74 -21.19 13.22
N GLU A 76 -8.41 -20.04 13.28
CA GLU A 76 -8.50 -19.26 14.53
C GLU A 76 -9.27 -20.04 15.61
N GLN A 77 -10.39 -20.68 15.27
CA GLN A 77 -11.13 -21.53 16.21
C GLN A 77 -10.26 -22.70 16.71
N ASP A 78 -9.53 -23.36 15.81
CA ASP A 78 -8.64 -24.47 16.16
C ASP A 78 -7.48 -24.01 17.08
N VAL A 79 -6.95 -22.80 16.86
CA VAL A 79 -5.94 -22.20 17.76
C VAL A 79 -6.56 -21.87 19.12
N ALA A 80 -7.71 -21.19 19.13
CA ALA A 80 -8.39 -20.80 20.37
C ALA A 80 -8.72 -22.03 21.24
N GLN A 81 -9.23 -23.11 20.64
CA GLN A 81 -9.52 -24.35 21.35
C GLN A 81 -8.26 -24.98 21.95
N ARG A 82 -7.16 -25.05 21.19
CA ARG A 82 -5.89 -25.61 21.67
C ARG A 82 -5.30 -24.82 22.83
N VAL A 83 -5.37 -23.49 22.80
CA VAL A 83 -4.87 -22.62 23.88
C VAL A 83 -5.66 -22.82 25.17
N LEU A 84 -6.97 -23.11 25.08
CA LEU A 84 -7.80 -23.43 26.25
C LEU A 84 -7.50 -24.83 26.83
N GLU A 85 -7.11 -25.79 25.99
CA GLU A 85 -6.77 -27.15 26.39
C GLU A 85 -5.35 -27.30 26.92
N VAL A 86 -4.40 -26.59 26.32
CA VAL A 86 -2.97 -26.66 26.62
C VAL A 86 -2.45 -25.22 26.79
N PRO A 87 -2.15 -24.80 28.03
CA PRO A 87 -1.53 -23.49 28.28
C PRO A 87 -0.24 -23.33 27.47
N THR A 88 -0.07 -22.16 26.87
CA THR A 88 1.12 -21.81 26.08
C THR A 88 1.61 -20.43 26.50
N ASP A 89 2.93 -20.25 26.51
CA ASP A 89 3.57 -18.95 26.69
C ASP A 89 3.71 -18.19 25.35
N ASP A 90 3.32 -18.82 24.24
CA ASP A 90 3.24 -18.19 22.93
C ASP A 90 1.94 -17.38 22.83
N THR A 91 2.07 -16.05 22.78
CA THR A 91 0.95 -15.12 22.62
C THR A 91 0.34 -15.14 21.22
N GLY A 92 1.01 -15.77 20.24
CA GLY A 92 0.56 -15.84 18.85
C GLY A 92 0.54 -14.46 18.15
N ALA A 93 -0.18 -14.43 17.03
CA ALA A 93 -0.46 -13.20 16.27
C ALA A 93 -1.86 -12.66 16.62
N TYR A 94 -2.17 -11.45 16.16
CA TYR A 94 -3.50 -10.85 16.32
C TYR A 94 -4.61 -11.76 15.78
N ASN A 95 -5.76 -11.77 16.49
CA ASN A 95 -7.00 -12.41 16.05
C ASN A 95 -7.39 -11.95 14.64
N THR A 96 -8.05 -12.83 13.85
CA THR A 96 -8.42 -12.49 12.47
C THR A 96 -9.51 -11.42 12.40
N PHE A 97 -10.22 -11.17 13.51
CA PHE A 97 -11.12 -10.03 13.67
C PHE A 97 -10.45 -8.68 13.37
N TRP A 98 -9.17 -8.51 13.71
CA TRP A 98 -8.42 -7.28 13.44
C TRP A 98 -7.91 -7.19 12.01
N SER A 99 -8.13 -8.23 11.20
CA SER A 99 -7.61 -8.31 9.84
C SER A 99 -8.71 -8.15 8.78
N TYR A 100 -8.51 -7.18 7.89
CA TYR A 100 -9.30 -6.91 6.71
C TYR A 100 -8.78 -7.75 5.54
N TYR A 101 -9.61 -8.65 5.04
CA TYR A 101 -9.32 -9.48 3.87
C TYR A 101 -10.47 -9.52 2.87
N ASP A 102 -11.58 -8.89 3.23
CA ASP A 102 -12.68 -8.57 2.35
C ASP A 102 -12.29 -7.43 1.41
N GLU A 103 -13.01 -7.29 0.32
CA GLU A 103 -12.81 -6.22 -0.66
C GLU A 103 -14.18 -5.59 -0.92
N PRO A 104 -14.65 -4.72 0.01
CA PRO A 104 -16.00 -4.15 -0.05
C PRO A 104 -16.21 -3.25 -1.27
N PHE A 105 -15.11 -2.73 -1.84
CA PHE A 105 -15.09 -2.00 -3.10
C PHE A 105 -14.31 -2.81 -4.14
N PRO A 106 -15.00 -3.67 -4.92
CA PRO A 106 -14.39 -4.48 -5.97
C PRO A 106 -13.49 -3.69 -6.91
N ASN A 107 -12.22 -4.08 -6.97
CA ASN A 107 -11.25 -3.61 -7.94
C ASN A 107 -11.08 -4.67 -9.04
N THR A 108 -11.45 -4.29 -10.26
CA THR A 108 -11.37 -5.14 -11.45
C THR A 108 -9.98 -5.15 -12.08
N ARG A 109 -9.03 -4.38 -11.56
CA ARG A 109 -7.69 -4.29 -12.10
C ARG A 109 -6.89 -5.56 -11.82
N THR A 110 -5.98 -5.89 -12.72
CA THR A 110 -5.02 -6.98 -12.54
C THR A 110 -3.83 -6.58 -11.67
N SER A 111 -3.64 -5.27 -11.43
CA SER A 111 -2.59 -4.70 -10.58
C SER A 111 -2.92 -3.29 -10.06
N MET A 112 -2.29 -2.90 -8.94
CA MET A 112 -2.33 -1.52 -8.42
C MET A 112 -1.45 -0.58 -9.25
N ILE A 113 -0.28 -1.05 -9.70
CA ILE A 113 0.54 -0.30 -10.65
C ILE A 113 -0.14 -0.34 -12.01
N ILE A 114 -0.40 0.83 -12.58
CA ILE A 114 -1.01 1.00 -13.90
C ILE A 114 0.01 1.45 -14.97
N TYR A 115 1.12 2.06 -14.51
CA TYR A 115 2.21 2.51 -15.36
C TYR A 115 3.55 2.09 -14.74
N PRO A 116 4.50 1.50 -15.50
CA PRO A 116 4.43 1.20 -16.94
C PRO A 116 3.33 0.21 -17.31
N GLY A 117 2.99 0.10 -18.60
CA GLY A 117 1.81 -0.60 -19.10
C GLY A 117 1.70 -2.07 -18.69
N ASN A 118 2.80 -2.72 -18.29
CA ASN A 118 2.84 -4.07 -17.75
C ASN A 118 2.46 -4.16 -16.25
N GLY A 119 2.23 -3.03 -15.58
CA GLY A 119 1.83 -2.94 -14.18
C GLY A 119 2.89 -3.46 -13.20
N ARG A 120 4.18 -3.34 -13.51
CA ARG A 120 5.28 -3.83 -12.66
C ARG A 120 6.29 -2.72 -12.35
N ILE A 121 6.97 -2.83 -11.21
CA ILE A 121 8.05 -1.90 -10.87
C ILE A 121 9.17 -2.07 -11.91
N PRO A 122 9.71 -0.99 -12.48
CA PRO A 122 10.86 -1.09 -13.37
C PRO A 122 12.05 -1.77 -12.69
N THR A 123 12.84 -2.52 -13.46
CA THR A 123 14.05 -3.16 -12.94
C THR A 123 14.98 -2.13 -12.31
N THR A 124 15.54 -2.45 -11.15
CA THR A 124 16.55 -1.60 -10.50
C THR A 124 17.74 -1.36 -11.41
N GLN A 125 18.25 -0.12 -11.42
CA GLN A 125 19.42 0.23 -12.21
C GLN A 125 20.68 -0.50 -11.72
N ASN A 126 21.63 -0.76 -12.61
CA ASN A 126 22.91 -1.38 -12.25
C ASN A 126 23.63 -0.53 -11.20
N GLY A 127 24.17 -1.18 -10.17
CA GLY A 127 24.88 -0.52 -9.06
C GLY A 127 23.98 -0.07 -7.90
N VAL A 128 22.65 -0.20 -8.02
CA VAL A 128 21.73 0.05 -6.90
C VAL A 128 21.77 -1.14 -5.93
N ILE A 129 22.23 -0.89 -4.71
CA ILE A 129 22.21 -1.89 -3.63
C ILE A 129 20.77 -2.04 -3.16
N THR A 130 20.22 -3.25 -3.26
CA THR A 130 18.91 -3.58 -2.70
C THR A 130 19.10 -4.53 -1.52
N GLN A 131 18.64 -4.09 -0.34
CA GLN A 131 18.62 -4.94 0.84
C GLN A 131 17.20 -5.49 1.00
N ARG A 132 17.06 -6.81 0.94
CA ARG A 132 15.76 -7.47 1.09
C ARG A 132 15.54 -7.82 2.56
N SER A 133 14.43 -7.36 3.11
CA SER A 133 13.95 -7.80 4.41
C SER A 133 13.61 -9.29 4.35
N PRO A 134 14.01 -10.10 5.33
CA PRO A 134 13.52 -11.46 5.46
C PRO A 134 12.05 -11.43 5.93
N PRO A 135 11.28 -12.49 5.67
CA PRO A 135 9.88 -12.59 6.11
C PRO A 135 9.63 -12.72 7.63
N PRO A 136 10.53 -13.19 8.52
CA PRO A 136 10.23 -13.33 9.94
C PRO A 136 10.40 -12.04 10.72
N SER A 137 9.54 -11.83 11.70
CA SER A 137 9.59 -10.71 12.64
C SER A 137 10.57 -10.93 13.80
N ASN A 138 11.06 -12.17 14.03
CA ASN A 138 11.92 -12.51 15.16
C ASN A 138 13.24 -13.20 14.74
N PRO A 139 14.13 -12.48 14.05
CA PRO A 139 15.37 -13.03 13.50
C PRO A 139 16.31 -13.62 14.55
N CYS A 140 16.23 -13.15 15.80
CA CYS A 140 17.12 -13.55 16.89
C CYS A 140 16.75 -14.91 17.49
N ASN A 141 15.45 -15.22 17.57
CA ASN A 141 15.00 -16.52 18.04
C ASN A 141 15.13 -17.60 16.96
N ASP A 142 14.94 -17.22 15.70
CA ASP A 142 14.93 -18.16 14.57
C ASP A 142 16.31 -18.34 13.91
N GLY A 143 17.32 -17.56 14.32
CA GLY A 143 18.64 -17.55 13.69
C GLY A 143 18.64 -17.01 12.26
N LEU A 144 17.64 -16.19 11.91
CA LEU A 144 17.38 -15.67 10.57
C LEU A 144 17.82 -14.22 10.38
N VAL A 145 18.94 -13.83 10.98
CA VAL A 145 19.58 -12.54 10.71
C VAL A 145 20.04 -12.47 9.25
N VAL A 146 19.96 -11.29 8.64
CA VAL A 146 20.36 -11.08 7.24
C VAL A 146 21.74 -10.43 7.13
N ILE A 147 22.49 -10.84 6.11
CA ILE A 147 23.78 -10.25 5.81
C ILE A 147 23.54 -8.94 5.05
N ALA A 148 23.68 -7.82 5.76
CA ALA A 148 23.56 -6.48 5.21
C ALA A 148 24.49 -5.50 5.95
N ASP A 149 24.93 -4.46 5.24
CA ASP A 149 25.81 -3.43 5.81
C ASP A 149 25.08 -2.50 6.76
N ARG A 150 25.84 -1.91 7.69
CA ARG A 150 25.37 -0.78 8.51
C ARG A 150 25.39 0.52 7.68
N PRO A 151 24.44 1.45 7.92
CA PRO A 151 23.30 1.34 8.85
C PRO A 151 22.24 0.35 8.33
N SER A 152 21.55 -0.35 9.26
CA SER A 152 20.48 -1.28 8.92
C SER A 152 19.31 -0.54 8.23
N ARG A 153 19.12 -0.80 6.94
CA ARG A 153 18.05 -0.17 6.10
C ARG A 153 16.99 -1.18 5.66
N ILE A 154 16.98 -2.37 6.24
CA ILE A 154 15.91 -3.35 6.03
C ILE A 154 14.66 -2.94 6.79
N SER A 155 13.49 -3.29 6.25
CA SER A 155 12.19 -2.97 6.85
C SER A 155 11.96 -3.74 8.15
N PHE A 156 12.05 -5.07 8.09
CA PHE A 156 11.87 -6.00 9.21
C PHE A 156 13.11 -6.87 9.37
N GLY A 157 13.21 -7.56 10.50
CA GLY A 157 14.34 -8.44 10.81
C GLY A 157 15.51 -7.69 11.45
N ALA A 158 16.71 -8.25 11.33
CA ALA A 158 17.93 -7.71 11.93
C ALA A 158 19.17 -8.22 11.19
N ILE A 159 20.25 -7.44 11.22
CA ILE A 159 21.57 -7.85 10.69
C ILE A 159 22.45 -8.51 11.77
N SER A 160 22.17 -8.22 13.05
CA SER A 160 22.72 -8.85 14.24
C SER A 160 21.74 -8.63 15.40
N CYS A 161 21.89 -9.40 16.47
CA CYS A 161 21.13 -9.28 17.72
C CYS A 161 21.95 -8.59 18.83
N ASP A 162 23.16 -8.11 18.52
CA ASP A 162 24.07 -7.53 19.51
C ASP A 162 23.67 -6.12 19.95
N ARG A 163 22.99 -5.36 19.08
CA ARG A 163 22.66 -3.95 19.29
C ARG A 163 21.29 -3.58 18.77
N PRO A 164 20.58 -2.64 19.42
CA PRO A 164 19.29 -2.17 18.93
C PRO A 164 19.39 -1.55 17.53
N GLU A 165 20.55 -1.00 17.14
CA GLU A 165 20.73 -0.39 15.82
C GLU A 165 20.75 -1.39 14.65
N ASP A 166 20.97 -2.67 14.95
CA ASP A 166 21.07 -3.74 13.96
C ASP A 166 19.69 -4.29 13.56
N PHE A 167 18.63 -3.94 14.30
CA PHE A 167 17.25 -4.25 13.94
C PHE A 167 16.76 -3.36 12.78
N GLY A 168 15.84 -3.89 11.99
CA GLY A 168 15.19 -3.18 10.90
C GLY A 168 14.38 -1.98 11.36
N LEU A 169 14.07 -1.08 10.43
CA LEU A 169 13.44 0.21 10.71
C LEU A 169 12.06 0.06 11.39
N ALA A 170 11.25 -0.91 10.98
CA ALA A 170 9.92 -1.14 11.55
C ALA A 170 10.01 -1.81 12.93
N SER A 171 10.99 -2.69 13.15
CA SER A 171 11.25 -3.30 14.48
C SER A 171 11.69 -2.26 15.51
N ARG A 172 12.30 -1.17 15.06
CA ARG A 172 12.71 -0.04 15.90
C ARG A 172 11.67 1.10 15.94
N CYS A 173 10.51 0.91 15.31
CA CYS A 173 9.47 1.93 15.17
C CYS A 173 9.99 3.25 14.57
N LEU A 174 10.96 3.20 13.66
CA LEU A 174 11.55 4.37 13.01
C LEU A 174 10.89 4.71 11.68
N LEU A 175 10.47 3.69 10.93
CA LEU A 175 9.82 3.84 9.63
C LEU A 175 9.06 2.56 9.28
N PHE A 176 7.85 2.71 8.76
CA PHE A 176 6.99 1.60 8.34
C PHE A 176 6.78 1.65 6.82
N PRO A 177 7.65 1.00 6.02
CA PRO A 177 7.57 1.09 4.58
C PRO A 177 6.33 0.42 3.96
N GLN A 178 5.47 -0.27 4.72
CA GLN A 178 4.17 -0.71 4.19
C GLN A 178 3.18 0.45 4.01
N THR A 179 3.30 1.48 4.83
CA THR A 179 2.33 2.56 5.00
C THR A 179 2.94 3.94 4.74
N THR A 180 4.18 4.00 4.24
CA THR A 180 4.86 5.26 3.95
C THR A 180 4.89 5.51 2.43
N GLY A 181 4.20 6.55 1.98
CA GLY A 181 4.22 6.99 0.57
C GLY A 181 5.66 7.21 0.06
N PRO A 182 5.93 7.08 -1.26
CA PRO A 182 4.95 6.96 -2.34
C PRO A 182 4.37 5.54 -2.49
N TYR A 183 4.85 4.57 -1.70
CA TYR A 183 4.37 3.20 -1.73
C TYR A 183 3.44 2.93 -0.54
N ILE A 184 2.15 2.84 -0.82
CA ILE A 184 1.16 2.36 0.16
C ILE A 184 0.59 1.07 -0.40
N LYS A 185 0.83 -0.04 0.31
CA LYS A 185 0.28 -1.34 -0.03
C LYS A 185 -0.58 -1.81 1.12
N ALA A 186 -1.80 -2.25 0.79
CA ALA A 186 -2.67 -2.91 1.74
C ALA A 186 -1.93 -4.07 2.45
N ASN A 187 -1.99 -4.07 3.77
CA ASN A 187 -1.64 -5.20 4.60
C ASN A 187 -2.93 -5.87 5.09
N SER A 188 -2.86 -6.86 5.97
CA SER A 188 -4.09 -7.39 6.58
C SER A 188 -4.72 -6.43 7.58
N TYR A 189 -4.00 -5.43 8.09
CA TYR A 189 -4.53 -4.42 9.02
C TYR A 189 -3.69 -3.13 8.92
N ASN A 190 -4.14 -2.07 9.59
CA ASN A 190 -3.58 -0.73 9.51
C ASN A 190 -3.67 -0.08 8.11
N ASN A 191 -4.81 -0.27 7.45
CA ASN A 191 -5.03 0.16 6.06
C ASN A 191 -5.73 1.53 5.95
N ASN A 192 -5.67 2.37 6.98
CA ASN A 192 -6.27 3.70 6.95
C ASN A 192 -5.23 4.80 6.71
N VAL A 193 -5.61 5.80 5.91
CA VAL A 193 -4.87 7.05 5.70
C VAL A 193 -5.79 8.23 5.91
N GLN A 194 -5.40 9.13 6.80
CA GLN A 194 -6.04 10.43 6.93
C GLN A 194 -5.38 11.40 5.95
N ILE A 195 -6.20 12.05 5.14
CA ILE A 195 -5.78 13.15 4.27
C ILE A 195 -6.39 14.43 4.81
N VAL A 196 -5.54 15.43 5.01
CA VAL A 196 -5.94 16.79 5.39
C VAL A 196 -5.42 17.75 4.33
N VAL A 197 -6.32 18.47 3.68
CA VAL A 197 -6.03 19.50 2.70
C VAL A 197 -6.25 20.86 3.35
N THR A 198 -5.28 21.74 3.18
CA THR A 198 -5.36 23.15 3.54
C THR A 198 -5.02 23.97 2.29
N ARG A 199 -5.16 25.30 2.37
CA ARG A 199 -4.73 26.20 1.30
C ARG A 199 -3.28 25.94 0.83
N ASP A 200 -2.38 25.67 1.78
CA ASP A 200 -0.93 25.67 1.52
C ASP A 200 -0.28 24.29 1.64
N TYR A 201 -1.00 23.28 2.16
CA TYR A 201 -0.48 21.95 2.46
C TYR A 201 -1.48 20.84 2.20
N VAL A 202 -0.97 19.67 1.81
CA VAL A 202 -1.65 18.37 1.94
C VAL A 202 -0.86 17.50 2.91
N MET A 203 -1.53 16.97 3.93
CA MET A 203 -0.96 16.01 4.87
C MET A 203 -1.52 14.62 4.56
N LEU A 204 -0.64 13.63 4.50
CA LEU A 204 -1.00 12.22 4.50
C LEU A 204 -0.48 11.61 5.80
N TYR A 205 -1.40 11.08 6.61
CA TYR A 205 -1.08 10.44 7.88
C TYR A 205 -1.66 9.03 7.91
N THR A 206 -0.79 8.02 7.88
CA THR A 206 -1.21 6.62 7.87
C THR A 206 -1.35 6.06 9.27
N GLU A 207 -2.23 5.08 9.42
CA GLU A 207 -2.56 4.46 10.71
C GLU A 207 -1.36 3.77 11.38
N LEU A 208 -0.47 3.17 10.59
CA LEU A 208 0.77 2.56 11.08
C LEU A 208 1.96 3.49 10.81
N GLY A 209 2.61 3.89 11.90
CA GLY A 209 3.76 4.79 11.90
C GLY A 209 3.44 6.12 12.55
N ASN A 210 4.45 6.97 12.67
CA ASN A 210 4.39 8.25 13.37
C ASN A 210 4.86 9.42 12.48
N ASP A 211 5.07 9.17 11.18
CA ASP A 211 5.67 10.12 10.26
C ASP A 211 4.63 10.66 9.26
N PRO A 212 3.97 11.80 9.54
CA PRO A 212 3.11 12.44 8.57
C PRO A 212 3.92 12.90 7.36
N ARG A 213 3.43 12.62 6.16
CA ARG A 213 3.95 13.22 4.93
C ARG A 213 3.29 14.59 4.75
N ILE A 214 4.10 15.64 4.87
CA ILE A 214 3.66 17.02 4.66
C ILE A 214 4.07 17.46 3.25
N VAL A 215 3.08 17.69 2.39
CA VAL A 215 3.24 18.14 1.01
C VAL A 215 2.91 19.63 0.95
N ARG A 216 3.92 20.46 0.66
CA ARG A 216 3.73 21.90 0.46
C ARG A 216 3.19 22.20 -0.94
N LEU A 217 2.20 23.08 -1.03
CA LEU A 217 1.59 23.56 -2.29
C LEU A 217 2.15 24.94 -2.73
N ASP A 218 3.00 25.55 -1.89
CA ASP A 218 3.39 26.96 -1.95
C ASP A 218 4.65 27.25 -2.80
N ASN A 219 4.90 26.54 -3.91
CA ASN A 219 6.07 26.71 -4.82
C ASN A 219 7.46 26.85 -4.14
N SER A 220 7.57 26.59 -2.84
CA SER A 220 8.78 26.79 -2.07
C SER A 220 9.85 25.80 -2.52
N PRO A 221 11.15 26.16 -2.47
CA PRO A 221 12.21 25.24 -2.86
C PRO A 221 12.20 24.02 -1.95
N PHE A 222 12.59 22.84 -2.47
CA PHE A 222 12.80 21.63 -1.65
C PHE A 222 13.77 21.90 -0.48
N LEU A 223 13.66 21.11 0.59
CA LEU A 223 14.66 21.13 1.66
C LEU A 223 16.06 20.85 1.08
N ASP A 224 17.07 21.48 1.67
CA ASP A 224 18.46 21.24 1.31
C ASP A 224 18.80 19.74 1.49
N HIS A 225 19.52 19.15 0.53
CA HIS A 225 19.94 17.75 0.56
C HIS A 225 20.70 17.31 1.83
N ARG A 226 21.27 18.25 2.59
CA ARG A 226 21.92 18.00 3.88
C ARG A 226 20.92 17.67 5.00
N ILE A 227 19.64 17.97 4.80
CA ILE A 227 18.55 17.62 5.72
C ILE A 227 17.97 16.28 5.26
N ALA A 228 18.41 15.20 5.89
CA ALA A 228 17.91 13.86 5.62
C ALA A 228 16.64 13.59 6.43
N THR A 229 15.54 13.28 5.77
CA THR A 229 14.31 12.77 6.38
C THR A 229 13.93 11.45 5.73
N TRP A 230 13.33 10.53 6.50
CA TRP A 230 12.93 9.22 5.98
C TRP A 230 11.93 9.29 4.82
N THR A 231 11.09 10.33 4.81
CA THR A 231 10.03 10.53 3.81
C THR A 231 10.42 11.52 2.71
N GLY A 232 11.61 12.12 2.81
CA GLY A 232 12.11 13.17 1.91
C GLY A 232 11.37 14.51 2.04
N SER A 233 11.75 15.45 1.18
CA SER A 233 11.08 16.74 1.00
C SER A 233 10.03 16.64 -0.10
N SER A 234 8.76 16.88 0.21
CA SER A 234 7.64 16.78 -0.75
C SER A 234 7.15 18.15 -1.24
N ARG A 235 6.88 18.28 -2.54
CA ARG A 235 6.20 19.44 -3.15
C ARG A 235 5.02 18.96 -3.99
N GLY A 236 3.88 19.62 -3.83
CA GLY A 236 2.64 19.29 -4.50
C GLY A 236 2.18 20.40 -5.42
N ARG A 237 1.47 20.03 -6.48
CA ARG A 237 0.69 20.94 -7.31
C ARG A 237 -0.56 20.24 -7.80
N TRP A 238 -1.59 21.00 -8.09
CA TRP A 238 -2.82 20.49 -8.71
C TRP A 238 -2.71 20.55 -10.24
N GLU A 239 -3.00 19.44 -10.91
CA GLU A 239 -3.16 19.33 -12.35
C GLU A 239 -4.59 18.89 -12.66
N GLY A 240 -5.47 19.85 -12.93
CA GLY A 240 -6.91 19.60 -12.96
C GLY A 240 -7.38 19.07 -11.59
N ASP A 241 -7.87 17.84 -11.58
CA ASP A 241 -8.36 17.17 -10.37
C ASP A 241 -7.33 16.23 -9.72
N SER A 242 -6.09 16.25 -10.19
CA SER A 242 -5.01 15.38 -9.69
C SER A 242 -4.02 16.16 -8.83
N LEU A 243 -3.73 15.64 -7.63
CA LEU A 243 -2.60 16.11 -6.83
C LEU A 243 -1.32 15.40 -7.31
N VAL A 244 -0.39 16.16 -7.89
CA VAL A 244 0.92 15.64 -8.29
C VAL A 244 1.94 15.98 -7.21
N VAL A 245 2.53 14.94 -6.60
CA VAL A 245 3.53 15.08 -5.53
C VAL A 245 4.90 14.64 -6.04
N GLU A 246 5.87 15.55 -5.98
CA GLU A 246 7.28 15.25 -6.21
C GLU A 246 8.02 15.19 -4.87
N THR A 247 8.85 14.17 -4.68
CA THR A 247 9.66 13.98 -3.46
C THR A 247 11.14 13.89 -3.81
N ARG A 248 11.99 14.59 -3.06
CA ARG A 248 13.45 14.56 -3.19
C ARG A 248 14.12 14.31 -1.83
N HIS A 249 15.38 13.86 -1.84
CA HIS A 249 16.24 13.74 -0.65
C HIS A 249 15.73 12.74 0.41
N PHE A 250 15.38 11.51 -0.01
CA PHE A 250 15.00 10.37 0.85
C PHE A 250 16.02 9.23 0.73
#